data_AF-A0A970GJ25-F1
#
_entry.id   AF-A0A970GJ25-F1
#
_cell.length_a   1.000
_cell.length_b   1.000
_cell.length_c   1.000
_cell.angle_alpha   90.00
_cell.angle_beta   90.00
_cell.angle_gamma   90.00
#
_symmetry.space_group_name_H-M   'P 1'
#
loop_
_entity.id
_entity.type
_entity.pdbx_description
1 polymer ?
#
loop_
_entity_poly.entity_id
_entity_poly.type
_entity_poly.pdbx_seq_one_letter_code
_entity_poly.pdbx_strand_id
1 'polypeptide(L)'
;MTAYNKDGIDYMFQRRRMPVLAVLALMVLLACPALAEPIYEHSEFEWLAPGLTLETIQRYLPDGWQEIYVLSARLDLPWIRVDALLGDQILTSPQSLVEMAQEGKAAAAINGDFFYIQGTKAPVGLTIAGGELIKGPSPRYPRP
;
A
#
# COMPACT_ATOMS: atom_id res chain seq x y z
N MET A 1 60.85 26.82 -32.82
CA MET A 1 60.49 26.26 -31.50
C MET A 1 59.26 27.01 -31.02
N THR A 2 58.07 26.56 -31.40
CA THR A 2 56.79 27.22 -31.09
C THR A 2 56.33 26.78 -29.70
N ALA A 3 56.24 27.73 -28.77
CA ALA A 3 55.77 27.47 -27.42
C ALA A 3 54.29 27.08 -27.47
N TYR A 4 54.02 25.80 -27.19
CA TYR A 4 52.68 25.27 -27.00
C TYR A 4 52.08 25.90 -25.73
N ASN A 5 51.17 26.86 -25.92
CA ASN A 5 50.50 27.59 -24.84
C ASN A 5 49.46 26.69 -24.15
N LYS A 6 49.92 25.90 -23.18
CA LYS A 6 49.07 25.01 -22.34
C LYS A 6 48.00 25.80 -21.60
N ASP A 7 48.36 26.98 -21.07
CA ASP A 7 47.48 27.80 -20.24
C ASP A 7 46.24 28.29 -20.99
N GLY A 8 46.39 28.63 -22.28
CA GLY A 8 45.28 29.05 -23.14
C GLY A 8 44.31 27.91 -23.48
N ILE A 9 44.83 26.69 -23.65
CA ILE A 9 44.02 25.49 -23.92
C ILE A 9 43.27 25.08 -22.66
N ASP A 10 43.93 25.07 -21.50
CA ASP A 10 43.33 24.73 -20.22
C ASP A 10 42.25 25.75 -19.82
N TYR A 11 42.49 27.04 -20.05
CA TYR A 11 41.49 28.10 -19.82
C TYR A 11 40.26 27.96 -20.73
N MET A 12 40.47 27.62 -22.02
CA MET A 12 39.36 27.33 -22.96
C MET A 12 38.58 26.07 -22.58
N PHE A 13 39.24 25.02 -22.09
CA PHE A 13 38.61 23.80 -21.60
C PHE A 13 37.81 24.05 -20.31
N GLN A 14 38.35 24.85 -19.38
CA GLN A 14 37.69 25.18 -18.11
C GLN A 14 36.46 26.07 -18.32
N ARG A 15 36.52 27.05 -19.24
CA ARG A 15 35.38 27.91 -19.62
C ARG A 15 34.24 27.15 -20.31
N ARG A 16 34.53 26.05 -21.02
CA ARG A 16 33.52 25.19 -21.66
C ARG A 16 32.92 24.14 -20.72
N ARG A 17 33.61 23.78 -19.63
CA ARG A 17 33.14 22.82 -18.62
C ARG A 17 32.12 23.42 -17.64
N MET A 18 32.29 24.68 -17.27
CA MET A 18 31.36 25.39 -16.39
C MET A 18 29.89 25.38 -16.86
N PRO A 19 29.56 25.73 -18.13
CA PRO A 19 28.17 25.69 -18.58
C PRO A 19 27.61 24.27 -18.66
N VAL A 20 28.43 23.26 -18.97
CA VAL A 20 28.01 21.86 -19.00
C VAL A 20 27.67 21.36 -17.60
N LEU A 21 28.49 21.69 -16.60
CA LEU A 21 28.22 21.39 -15.20
C LEU A 21 26.99 22.13 -14.68
N ALA A 22 26.79 23.39 -15.08
CA ALA A 22 25.60 24.16 -14.72
C ALA A 22 24.32 23.58 -15.34
N VAL A 23 24.37 23.14 -16.61
CA VAL A 23 23.25 22.48 -17.28
C VAL A 23 22.96 21.10 -16.68
N LEU A 24 23.99 20.33 -16.35
CA LEU A 24 23.83 19.05 -15.63
C LEU A 24 23.23 19.26 -14.24
N ALA A 25 23.69 20.25 -13.48
CA ALA A 25 23.13 20.60 -12.17
C ALA A 25 21.66 21.07 -12.30
N LEU A 26 21.34 21.87 -13.32
CA LEU A 26 19.97 22.30 -13.60
C LEU A 26 19.07 21.12 -14.02
N MET A 27 19.57 20.19 -14.82
CA MET A 27 18.82 18.98 -15.18
C MET A 27 18.59 18.05 -13.99
N VAL A 28 19.54 17.95 -13.05
CA VAL A 28 19.36 17.22 -11.79
C VAL A 28 18.34 17.92 -10.88
N LEU A 29 18.34 19.25 -10.82
CA LEU A 29 17.33 20.03 -10.07
C LEU A 29 15.91 19.91 -10.66
N LEU A 30 15.80 19.80 -11.99
CA LEU A 30 14.53 19.58 -12.70
C LEU A 30 14.05 18.12 -12.68
N ALA A 31 14.93 17.17 -12.36
CA ALA A 31 14.61 15.75 -12.26
C ALA A 31 14.06 15.34 -10.88
N CYS A 32 13.66 16.30 -10.05
CA CYS A 32 12.99 16.01 -8.79
C CYS A 32 11.68 15.29 -9.13
N PRO A 33 11.48 14.01 -8.72
CA PRO A 33 10.16 13.43 -8.81
C PRO A 33 9.25 14.28 -7.94
N ALA A 34 8.28 14.95 -8.56
CA ALA A 34 7.16 15.49 -7.82
C ALA A 34 6.39 14.27 -7.27
N LEU A 35 6.79 13.80 -6.08
CA LEU A 35 5.85 13.04 -5.27
C LEU A 35 4.67 13.98 -5.11
N ALA A 36 3.52 13.58 -5.65
CA ALA A 36 2.31 14.36 -5.54
C ALA A 36 1.94 14.40 -4.05
N GLU A 37 2.40 15.42 -3.35
CA GLU A 37 1.94 15.68 -2.00
C GLU A 37 0.45 15.97 -2.06
N PRO A 38 -0.32 15.46 -1.09
CA PRO A 38 -1.74 15.76 -1.03
C PRO A 38 -1.93 17.28 -0.86
N ILE A 39 -2.94 17.82 -1.53
CA ILE A 39 -3.35 19.22 -1.38
C ILE A 39 -3.85 19.46 0.05
N TYR A 40 -4.49 18.45 0.61
CA TYR A 40 -4.93 18.40 2.00
C TYR A 40 -4.84 16.98 2.52
N GLU A 41 -4.40 16.82 3.77
CA GLU A 41 -4.45 15.56 4.48
C GLU A 41 -4.73 15.83 5.96
N HIS A 42 -5.64 15.05 6.53
CA HIS A 42 -5.95 15.02 7.96
C HIS A 42 -6.12 13.57 8.40
N SER A 43 -5.62 13.24 9.59
CA SER A 43 -5.64 11.88 10.15
C SER A 43 -6.16 11.90 11.59
N GLU A 44 -7.08 11.01 11.91
CA GLU A 44 -7.58 10.80 13.27
C GLU A 44 -7.32 9.36 13.71
N PHE A 45 -6.91 9.19 14.97
CA PHE A 45 -6.60 7.89 15.54
C PHE A 45 -7.58 7.51 16.65
N GLU A 46 -8.07 6.27 16.60
CA GLU A 46 -8.93 5.65 17.60
C GLU A 46 -8.33 4.32 18.09
N TRP A 47 -8.35 4.11 19.41
CA TRP A 47 -7.98 2.83 20.01
C TRP A 47 -9.22 1.92 20.11
N LEU A 48 -9.26 0.84 19.33
CA LEU A 48 -10.36 -0.13 19.39
C LEU A 48 -10.15 -1.15 20.52
N ALA A 49 -8.88 -1.51 20.78
CA ALA A 49 -8.47 -2.38 21.88
C ALA A 49 -6.96 -2.20 22.16
N PRO A 50 -6.40 -2.71 23.28
CA PRO A 50 -4.96 -2.68 23.51
C PRO A 50 -4.16 -3.38 22.40
N GLY A 51 -3.46 -2.60 21.57
CA GLY A 51 -2.70 -3.08 20.42
C GLY A 51 -3.48 -3.16 19.10
N LEU A 52 -4.69 -2.60 19.05
CA LEU A 52 -5.51 -2.47 17.84
C LEU A 52 -5.99 -1.02 17.69
N THR A 53 -5.62 -0.37 16.59
CA THR A 53 -6.00 1.02 16.29
C THR A 53 -6.66 1.16 14.93
N LEU A 54 -7.57 2.11 14.82
CA LEU A 54 -8.12 2.61 13.56
C LEU A 54 -7.57 4.01 13.32
N GLU A 55 -7.02 4.24 12.13
CA GLU A 55 -6.70 5.57 11.63
C GLU A 55 -7.65 5.92 10.48
N THR A 56 -8.30 7.06 10.56
CA THR A 56 -9.14 7.62 9.50
C THR A 56 -8.40 8.77 8.84
N ILE A 57 -8.03 8.61 7.57
CA ILE A 57 -7.30 9.60 6.79
C ILE A 57 -8.24 10.21 5.75
N GLN A 58 -8.44 11.52 5.84
CA GLN A 58 -9.12 12.32 4.83
C GLN A 58 -8.09 13.02 3.98
N ARG A 59 -8.01 12.66 2.70
CA ARG A 59 -7.00 13.16 1.77
C ARG A 59 -7.65 13.78 0.54
N TYR A 60 -7.13 14.93 0.11
CA TYR A 60 -7.47 15.55 -1.16
C TYR A 60 -6.25 15.58 -2.08
N LEU A 61 -6.36 14.92 -3.22
CA LEU A 61 -5.37 14.87 -4.28
C LEU A 61 -5.89 15.59 -5.54
N PRO A 62 -5.04 15.90 -6.53
CA PRO A 62 -5.49 16.49 -7.79
C PRO A 62 -6.60 15.69 -8.52
N ASP A 63 -6.69 14.37 -8.26
CA ASP A 63 -7.68 13.46 -8.84
C ASP A 63 -8.95 13.26 -7.98
N GLY A 64 -8.98 13.77 -6.74
CA GLY A 64 -10.20 13.81 -5.93
C GLY A 64 -10.00 13.61 -4.43
N TRP A 65 -11.13 13.55 -3.73
CA TRP A 65 -11.22 13.23 -2.31
C TRP A 65 -11.10 11.73 -2.06
N GLN A 66 -10.40 11.38 -1.00
CA GLN A 66 -10.23 10.02 -0.49
C GLN A 66 -10.53 10.01 1.00
N GLU A 67 -11.26 9.00 1.44
CA GLU A 67 -11.42 8.65 2.85
C GLU A 67 -10.87 7.23 3.02
N ILE A 68 -9.82 7.09 3.84
CA ILE A 68 -9.02 5.89 3.98
C ILE A 68 -9.10 5.42 5.43
N TYR A 69 -9.40 4.14 5.63
CA TYR A 69 -9.46 3.52 6.94
C TYR A 69 -8.30 2.54 7.08
N VAL A 70 -7.40 2.77 8.04
CA VAL A 70 -6.23 1.93 8.29
C VAL A 70 -6.38 1.25 9.65
N LEU A 71 -6.58 -0.07 9.63
CA LEU A 71 -6.59 -0.90 10.83
C LEU A 71 -5.17 -1.42 11.10
N SER A 72 -4.59 -1.06 12.24
CA SER A 72 -3.26 -1.52 12.66
C SER A 72 -3.34 -2.43 13.89
N ALA A 73 -2.76 -3.62 13.79
CA ALA A 73 -2.81 -4.64 14.84
C ALA A 73 -1.39 -5.12 15.22
N ARG A 74 -1.11 -5.17 16.52
CA ARG A 74 0.14 -5.71 17.07
C ARG A 74 0.03 -7.21 17.31
N LEU A 75 0.50 -7.99 16.33
CA LEU A 75 0.42 -9.46 16.35
C LEU A 75 1.47 -10.12 17.27
N ASP A 76 2.38 -9.35 17.85
CA ASP A 76 3.31 -9.81 18.88
C ASP A 76 2.65 -9.95 20.26
N LEU A 77 1.46 -9.36 20.44
CA LEU A 77 0.69 -9.44 21.68
C LEU A 77 -0.17 -10.72 21.73
N PRO A 78 -0.14 -11.49 22.82
CA PRO A 78 -0.80 -12.81 22.87
C PRO A 78 -2.33 -12.76 22.84
N TRP A 79 -2.93 -11.59 23.06
CA TRP A 79 -4.38 -11.38 23.02
C TRP A 79 -4.89 -10.83 21.67
N ILE A 80 -4.00 -10.55 20.71
CA ILE A 80 -4.39 -10.14 19.35
C ILE A 80 -4.20 -11.33 18.41
N ARG A 81 -5.28 -11.71 17.72
CA ARG A 81 -5.29 -12.78 16.73
C ARG A 81 -6.03 -12.32 15.48
N VAL A 82 -5.53 -12.76 14.32
CA VAL A 82 -6.20 -12.62 13.02
C VAL A 82 -6.64 -13.99 12.55
N ASP A 83 -7.86 -14.08 12.04
CA ASP A 83 -8.42 -15.32 11.49
C ASP A 83 -9.39 -14.98 10.36
N ALA A 84 -9.65 -15.94 9.47
CA ALA A 84 -10.66 -15.77 8.43
C ALA A 84 -12.06 -15.96 9.02
N LEU A 85 -12.99 -15.08 8.65
CA LEU A 85 -14.42 -15.21 8.94
C LEU A 85 -15.13 -15.78 7.71
N LEU A 86 -16.02 -16.75 7.92
CA LEU A 86 -16.84 -17.36 6.87
C LEU A 86 -18.32 -17.07 7.16
N GLY A 87 -19.07 -16.72 6.11
CA GLY A 87 -20.50 -16.48 6.26
C GLY A 87 -21.24 -17.76 6.65
N ASP A 88 -22.10 -17.69 7.66
CA ASP A 88 -22.79 -18.84 8.27
C ASP A 88 -21.85 -20.01 8.64
N GLN A 89 -20.55 -19.77 8.79
CA GLN A 89 -19.50 -20.81 8.89
C GLN A 89 -19.41 -21.76 7.68
N ILE A 90 -19.98 -21.37 6.54
CA ILE A 90 -20.05 -22.12 5.29
C ILE A 90 -19.26 -21.39 4.21
N LEU A 91 -18.29 -22.08 3.59
CA LEU A 91 -17.38 -21.50 2.59
C LEU A 91 -18.10 -20.84 1.39
N THR A 92 -19.29 -21.34 1.05
CA THR A 92 -20.11 -20.90 -0.09
C THR A 92 -21.30 -20.04 0.30
N SER A 93 -21.41 -19.61 1.57
CA SER A 93 -22.48 -18.70 2.01
C SER A 93 -21.95 -17.27 2.02
N PRO A 94 -22.38 -16.40 1.09
CA PRO A 94 -22.03 -14.98 1.16
C PRO A 94 -22.85 -14.30 2.26
N GLN A 95 -22.18 -13.54 3.12
CA GLN A 95 -22.79 -12.77 4.19
C GLN A 95 -22.16 -11.38 4.25
N SER A 96 -22.86 -10.39 4.83
CA SER A 96 -22.26 -9.06 4.98
C SER A 96 -21.09 -9.11 5.97
N LEU A 97 -20.07 -8.28 5.75
CA LEU A 97 -18.92 -8.18 6.65
C LEU A 97 -19.33 -7.84 8.09
N VAL A 98 -20.34 -6.97 8.24
CA VAL A 98 -20.84 -6.53 9.55
C VAL A 98 -21.43 -7.72 10.32
N GLU A 99 -22.29 -8.53 9.68
CA GLU A 99 -22.87 -9.70 10.34
C GLU A 99 -21.80 -10.75 10.67
N MET A 100 -20.86 -11.04 9.74
CA MET A 100 -19.75 -11.96 10.00
C MET A 100 -18.90 -11.51 11.18
N ALA A 101 -18.60 -10.20 11.28
CA ALA A 101 -17.83 -9.64 12.39
C ALA A 101 -18.58 -9.77 13.72
N GLN A 102 -19.90 -9.51 13.73
CA GLN A 102 -20.74 -9.62 14.92
C GLN A 102 -20.84 -11.07 15.42
N GLU A 103 -21.12 -12.01 14.52
CA GLU A 103 -21.22 -13.44 14.83
C GLU A 103 -19.89 -14.03 15.29
N GLY A 104 -18.80 -13.65 14.61
CA GLY A 104 -17.43 -14.01 14.98
C GLY A 104 -16.90 -13.30 16.22
N LYS A 105 -17.67 -12.34 16.78
CA LYS A 105 -17.27 -11.47 17.90
C LYS A 105 -15.91 -10.82 17.66
N ALA A 106 -15.66 -10.39 16.43
CA ALA A 106 -14.43 -9.75 16.04
C ALA A 106 -14.39 -8.30 16.54
N ALA A 107 -13.26 -7.87 17.10
CA ALA A 107 -13.06 -6.48 17.49
C ALA A 107 -13.04 -5.51 16.29
N ALA A 108 -12.62 -6.00 15.12
CA ALA A 108 -12.68 -5.34 13.83
C ALA A 108 -12.57 -6.39 12.71
N ALA A 109 -13.06 -6.08 11.52
CA ALA A 109 -12.96 -6.95 10.34
C ALA A 109 -12.86 -6.13 9.06
N ILE A 110 -12.21 -6.69 8.03
CA ILE A 110 -12.14 -6.14 6.67
C ILE A 110 -12.56 -7.22 5.67
N ASN A 111 -12.95 -6.79 4.46
CA ASN A 111 -13.14 -7.75 3.36
C ASN A 111 -11.81 -8.43 3.03
N GLY A 112 -11.88 -9.75 2.79
CA GLY A 112 -10.71 -10.59 2.53
C GLY A 112 -10.52 -10.90 1.04
N ASP A 113 -10.66 -12.18 0.70
CA ASP A 113 -10.37 -12.71 -0.63
C ASP A 113 -11.41 -12.29 -1.69
N PHE A 114 -11.01 -12.39 -2.96
CA PHE A 114 -11.96 -12.45 -4.05
C PHE A 114 -12.83 -13.71 -3.93
N PHE A 115 -14.06 -13.65 -4.45
CA PHE A 115 -14.97 -14.78 -4.45
C PHE A 115 -15.78 -14.82 -5.75
N TYR A 116 -16.29 -16.00 -6.10
CA TYR A 116 -17.11 -16.20 -7.30
C TYR A 116 -18.52 -15.63 -7.11
N ILE A 117 -18.65 -14.30 -7.25
CA ILE A 117 -19.92 -13.58 -7.01
C ILE A 117 -21.06 -14.07 -7.92
N GLN A 118 -20.75 -14.54 -9.13
CA GLN A 118 -21.68 -15.24 -10.01
C GLN A 118 -21.28 -16.72 -10.06
N GLY A 119 -21.88 -17.55 -9.20
CA GLY A 119 -21.54 -18.97 -9.11
C GLY A 119 -21.62 -19.49 -7.67
N THR A 120 -20.59 -20.26 -7.29
CA THR A 120 -20.53 -20.96 -5.99
C THR A 120 -20.41 -20.04 -4.78
N LYS A 121 -20.11 -18.75 -4.97
CA LYS A 121 -19.81 -17.77 -3.91
C LYS A 121 -18.57 -18.11 -3.07
N ALA A 122 -17.84 -19.17 -3.40
CA ALA A 122 -16.63 -19.56 -2.70
C ALA A 122 -15.50 -18.54 -2.92
N PRO A 123 -14.60 -18.34 -1.93
CA PRO A 123 -13.37 -17.60 -2.10
C PRO A 123 -12.46 -18.27 -3.15
N VAL A 124 -11.66 -17.49 -3.86
CA VAL A 124 -10.84 -17.97 -4.98
C VAL A 124 -9.53 -18.59 -4.51
N GLY A 125 -8.90 -18.00 -3.49
CA GLY A 125 -7.61 -18.37 -2.93
C GLY A 125 -7.66 -19.48 -1.87
N LEU A 126 -6.51 -19.65 -1.20
CA LEU A 126 -6.35 -20.50 -0.02
C LEU A 126 -7.17 -19.92 1.13
N THR A 127 -7.90 -20.78 1.85
CA THR A 127 -8.68 -20.36 3.02
C THR A 127 -8.32 -21.24 4.20
N ILE A 128 -7.84 -20.60 5.27
CA ILE A 128 -7.58 -21.21 6.58
C ILE A 128 -8.42 -20.44 7.59
N ALA A 129 -9.26 -21.15 8.34
CA ALA A 129 -10.10 -20.57 9.39
C ALA A 129 -10.00 -21.44 10.64
N GLY A 130 -9.83 -20.84 11.81
CA GLY A 130 -9.69 -21.60 13.07
C GLY A 130 -8.45 -22.51 13.11
N GLY A 131 -7.45 -22.23 12.27
CA GLY A 131 -6.27 -23.09 12.10
C GLY A 131 -6.50 -24.32 11.20
N GLU A 132 -7.69 -24.48 10.63
CA GLU A 132 -8.02 -25.57 9.72
C GLU A 132 -7.96 -25.13 8.25
N LEU A 133 -7.42 -25.99 7.40
CA LEU A 133 -7.43 -25.79 5.95
C LEU A 133 -8.85 -26.05 5.41
N ILE A 134 -9.59 -24.98 5.13
CA ILE A 134 -10.96 -25.06 4.58
C ILE A 134 -10.94 -25.25 3.07
N LYS A 135 -10.00 -24.58 2.38
CA LYS A 135 -9.85 -24.68 0.93
C LYS A 135 -8.39 -24.52 0.50
N GLY A 136 -7.89 -25.48 -0.27
CA GLY A 136 -6.55 -25.42 -0.86
C GLY A 136 -6.40 -24.33 -1.95
N PRO A 137 -5.15 -24.02 -2.35
CA PRO A 137 -4.89 -23.04 -3.40
C PRO A 137 -5.50 -23.48 -4.74
N SER A 138 -6.12 -22.55 -5.46
CA SER A 138 -6.63 -22.82 -6.80
C SER A 138 -5.50 -22.75 -7.84
N PRO A 139 -5.25 -23.81 -8.62
CA PRO A 139 -4.21 -23.78 -9.67
C PRO A 139 -4.56 -22.84 -10.84
N ARG A 140 -5.80 -22.34 -10.92
CA ARG A 140 -6.27 -21.42 -11.96
C ARG A 140 -6.27 -19.95 -11.54
N TYR A 141 -5.66 -19.60 -10.41
CA TYR A 141 -5.48 -18.18 -10.05
C TYR A 141 -4.59 -17.52 -11.12
N PRO A 142 -5.00 -16.41 -11.76
CA PRO A 142 -4.11 -15.68 -12.65
C PRO A 142 -2.89 -15.26 -11.83
N ARG A 143 -1.70 -15.77 -12.19
CA ARG A 143 -0.48 -15.23 -11.60
C ARG A 143 -0.28 -13.84 -12.20
N PRO A 144 0.03 -12.81 -11.39
CA PRO A 144 0.38 -11.49 -11.93
C PRO A 144 1.59 -11.58 -12.87
#